data_AF-A0A1I2CAA7-F1
#
_entry.id   AF-A0A1I2CAA7-F1
#
_cell.length_a   1.000
_cell.length_b   1.000
_cell.length_c   1.000
_cell.angle_alpha   90.00
_cell.angle_beta   90.00
_cell.angle_gamma   90.00
#
_symmetry.space_group_name_H-M   'P 1'
#
loop_
_entity.id
_entity.type
_entity.pdbx_description
1 polymer ?
#
loop_
_entity_poly.entity_id
_entity_poly.type
_entity_poly.pdbx_seq_one_letter_code
_entity_poly.pdbx_strand_id
1 'polypeptide(L)'
;MKIRTLFIVLALIPGVSLSNAIAGTDIYKYVDKDGNITFTNRRISNAQKISIASFSRSAEQSGLPSKSPRVKDVAQKERDAMRRQILEKELVAEEKLFSDAQHFLLQISNNGDSANKEKAVQLRNKLFLHQRNITALKKELAKL
;
A
#
# COMPACT_ATOMS: atom_id res chain seq x y z
N MET A 1 -61.95 23.71 -7.38
CA MET A 1 -60.94 24.13 -6.39
C MET A 1 -60.86 23.07 -5.29
N LYS A 2 -59.64 22.74 -4.88
CA LYS A 2 -59.18 21.92 -3.72
C LYS A 2 -59.16 20.39 -3.94
N ILE A 3 -58.01 19.69 -4.05
CA ILE A 3 -56.82 19.52 -3.14
C ILE A 3 -57.25 18.70 -1.91
N ARG A 4 -56.64 17.58 -1.49
CA ARG A 4 -55.41 16.85 -1.87
C ARG A 4 -55.42 15.52 -1.08
N THR A 5 -54.97 14.45 -1.74
CA THR A 5 -54.12 13.34 -1.24
C THR A 5 -54.31 12.81 0.20
N LEU A 6 -55.00 11.67 0.30
CA LEU A 6 -54.48 10.36 0.74
C LEU A 6 -53.24 10.38 1.66
N PHE A 7 -53.43 10.46 2.98
CA PHE A 7 -52.43 10.08 3.98
C PHE A 7 -52.61 8.59 4.30
N ILE A 8 -51.90 7.72 3.59
CA ILE A 8 -51.81 6.29 3.87
C ILE A 8 -50.41 6.00 4.41
N VAL A 9 -50.39 5.58 5.67
CA VAL A 9 -49.43 4.63 6.28
C VAL A 9 -47.99 5.14 6.42
N LEU A 10 -47.76 5.88 7.49
CA LEU A 10 -46.49 5.87 8.21
C LEU A 10 -46.49 4.62 9.11
N ALA A 11 -45.99 3.49 8.60
CA ALA A 11 -45.72 2.32 9.40
C ALA A 11 -44.41 1.66 8.95
N LEU A 12 -43.52 1.50 9.93
CA LEU A 12 -42.63 0.34 10.06
C LEU A 12 -41.39 0.28 9.14
N ILE A 13 -40.37 1.06 9.47
CA ILE A 13 -38.96 0.63 9.28
C ILE A 13 -38.38 0.44 10.69
N PRO A 14 -38.41 -0.78 11.26
CA PRO A 14 -37.67 -1.06 12.47
C PRO A 14 -36.18 -1.11 12.12
N GLY A 15 -35.37 -0.54 13.01
CA GLY A 15 -33.97 -0.26 12.81
C GLY A 15 -33.16 -1.44 12.28
N VAL A 16 -32.51 -1.22 11.13
CA VAL A 16 -31.33 -1.98 10.75
C VAL A 16 -30.20 -1.48 11.64
N SER A 17 -30.16 -1.96 12.88
CA SER A 17 -28.96 -1.88 13.70
C SER A 17 -27.92 -2.78 13.05
N LEU A 18 -27.00 -2.17 12.32
CA LEU A 18 -25.79 -2.79 11.81
C LEU A 18 -25.14 -3.56 12.97
N SER A 19 -25.10 -4.89 12.86
CA SER A 19 -24.35 -5.72 13.79
C SER A 19 -22.88 -5.41 13.58
N ASN A 20 -22.31 -4.55 14.42
CA ASN A 20 -20.87 -4.38 14.48
C ASN A 20 -20.27 -5.68 15.03
N ALA A 21 -19.92 -6.61 14.15
CA ALA A 21 -19.06 -7.73 14.50
C ALA A 21 -17.69 -7.16 14.85
N ILE A 22 -17.45 -6.94 16.15
CA ILE A 22 -16.13 -6.64 16.66
C ILE A 22 -15.35 -7.95 16.56
N ALA A 23 -14.62 -8.11 15.45
CA ALA A 23 -13.66 -9.20 15.29
C ALA A 23 -12.46 -8.93 16.22
N GLY A 24 -12.61 -9.26 17.50
CA GLY A 24 -11.49 -9.28 18.45
C GLY A 24 -10.59 -10.46 18.12
N THR A 25 -9.39 -10.19 17.59
CA THR A 25 -8.38 -11.25 17.40
C THR A 25 -7.69 -11.48 18.75
N ASP A 26 -8.14 -12.49 19.49
CA ASP A 26 -7.41 -12.99 20.65
C ASP A 26 -6.03 -13.52 20.20
N ILE A 27 -4.96 -12.89 20.65
CA ILE A 27 -3.58 -13.31 20.37
C ILE A 27 -3.04 -14.08 21.57
N TYR A 28 -2.42 -15.23 21.34
CA TYR A 28 -1.77 -16.03 22.37
C TYR A 28 -0.27 -16.15 22.07
N LYS A 29 0.55 -16.09 23.12
CA LYS A 29 1.99 -16.35 23.06
C LYS A 29 2.29 -17.72 23.66
N TYR A 30 2.87 -18.60 22.87
CA TYR A 30 3.40 -19.87 23.31
C TYR A 30 4.92 -19.79 23.38
N VAL A 31 5.50 -20.36 24.45
CA VAL A 31 6.94 -20.53 24.62
C VAL A 31 7.20 -22.02 24.71
N ASP A 32 8.00 -22.55 23.81
CA ASP A 32 8.36 -23.97 23.81
C ASP A 32 9.48 -24.27 24.83
N LYS A 33 9.87 -25.55 24.93
CA LYS A 33 10.90 -26.02 25.86
C LYS A 33 12.31 -25.48 25.52
N ASP A 34 12.53 -25.10 24.27
CA ASP A 34 13.79 -24.58 23.75
C ASP A 34 13.84 -23.04 23.82
N GLY A 35 12.76 -22.39 24.29
CA GLY A 35 12.64 -20.96 24.48
C GLY A 35 12.13 -20.19 23.25
N ASN A 36 11.72 -20.85 22.18
CA ASN A 36 11.18 -20.19 21.00
C ASN A 36 9.76 -19.66 21.25
N ILE A 37 9.49 -18.47 20.72
CA ILE A 37 8.24 -17.76 20.92
C ILE A 37 7.38 -17.85 19.65
N THR A 38 6.16 -18.37 19.78
CA THR A 38 5.17 -18.42 18.69
C THR A 38 3.92 -17.65 19.08
N PHE A 39 3.47 -16.74 18.19
CA PHE A 39 2.19 -16.04 18.33
C PHE A 39 1.12 -16.73 17.48
N THR A 40 -0.05 -16.95 18.06
CA THR A 40 -1.18 -17.59 17.37
C THR A 40 -2.51 -16.92 17.70
N ASN A 41 -3.48 -17.07 16.81
CA ASN A 41 -4.87 -16.66 17.01
C ASN A 41 -5.77 -17.78 17.57
N ARG A 42 -5.19 -18.97 17.84
CA ARG A 42 -5.92 -20.11 18.42
C ARG A 42 -5.48 -20.35 19.87
N ARG A 43 -6.42 -20.70 20.74
CA ARG A 43 -6.10 -21.10 22.12
C ARG A 43 -5.32 -22.41 22.12
N ILE A 44 -4.08 -22.38 22.61
CA ILE A 44 -3.24 -23.57 22.80
C ILE A 44 -2.99 -23.79 24.29
N SER A 45 -2.82 -25.06 24.70
CA SER A 45 -2.38 -25.40 26.05
C SER A 45 -0.98 -24.81 26.31
N ASN A 46 -0.75 -24.26 27.51
CA ASN A 46 0.47 -23.53 27.89
C ASN A 46 0.76 -22.24 27.11
N ALA A 47 -0.21 -21.69 26.36
CA ALA A 47 -0.08 -20.38 25.72
C ALA A 47 -0.72 -19.28 26.58
N GLN A 48 -0.01 -18.17 26.78
CA GLN A 48 -0.49 -17.01 27.53
C GLN A 48 -1.30 -16.09 26.60
N LYS A 49 -2.55 -15.79 26.96
CA LYS A 49 -3.37 -14.82 26.21
C LYS A 49 -2.78 -13.42 26.37
N ILE A 50 -2.48 -12.78 25.24
CA ILE A 50 -2.01 -11.40 25.18
C ILE A 50 -3.22 -10.49 25.00
N SER A 51 -3.46 -9.62 25.99
CA SER A 51 -4.38 -8.51 25.83
C SER A 51 -3.67 -7.38 25.09
N ILE A 52 -4.10 -7.09 23.87
CA ILE A 52 -3.58 -5.96 23.08
C ILE A 52 -3.97 -4.61 23.75
N ALA A 53 -5.02 -4.61 24.58
CA ALA A 53 -5.44 -3.45 25.35
C ALA A 53 -4.40 -3.02 26.39
N SER A 54 -3.50 -3.91 26.85
CA SER A 54 -2.36 -3.56 27.71
C SER A 54 -1.25 -2.83 26.96
N PHE A 55 -1.25 -2.89 25.62
CA PHE A 55 -0.43 -2.05 24.74
C PHE A 55 -1.21 -0.84 24.22
N SER A 56 -2.41 -0.59 24.75
CA SER A 56 -2.96 0.75 24.72
C SER A 56 -1.91 1.63 25.37
N ARG A 57 -1.28 2.45 24.53
CA ARG A 57 -0.30 3.44 24.93
C ARG A 57 -0.98 4.28 25.99
N SER A 58 -0.73 3.99 27.26
CA SER A 58 -0.95 4.96 28.32
C SER A 58 -0.25 6.20 27.84
N ALA A 59 -1.03 7.21 27.48
CA ALA A 59 -0.59 8.54 27.15
C ALA A 59 -0.12 9.22 28.45
N GLU A 60 0.78 8.56 29.17
CA GLU A 60 1.52 9.09 30.28
C GLU A 60 2.89 9.47 29.74
N GLN A 61 2.99 10.78 29.52
CA GLN A 61 4.22 11.53 29.41
C GLN A 61 5.15 11.17 30.57
N SER A 62 5.92 10.10 30.41
CA SER A 62 7.11 9.84 31.21
C SER A 62 8.29 9.83 30.25
N GLY A 63 9.12 10.87 30.37
CA GLY A 63 10.27 11.14 29.51
C GLY A 63 11.37 10.09 29.65
N LEU A 64 11.18 8.93 29.04
CA LEU A 64 12.29 8.07 28.62
C LEU A 64 12.63 8.47 27.18
N PRO A 65 13.85 8.91 26.89
CA PRO A 65 14.23 9.11 25.51
C PRO A 65 14.19 7.72 24.87
N SER A 66 13.25 7.53 23.94
CA SER A 66 13.29 6.42 22.99
C SER A 66 14.56 6.58 22.15
N LYS A 67 15.70 6.22 22.73
CA LYS A 67 16.99 6.13 22.06
C LYS A 67 16.97 4.85 21.26
N SER A 68 16.13 4.82 20.23
CA SER A 68 16.45 4.03 19.04
C SER A 68 17.92 4.31 18.70
N PRO A 69 18.76 3.29 18.45
CA PRO A 69 20.16 3.51 18.15
C PRO A 69 20.29 4.55 17.03
N ARG A 70 20.90 5.70 17.34
CA ARG A 70 21.10 6.75 16.34
C ARG A 70 22.04 6.18 15.28
N VAL A 71 21.50 5.95 14.08
CA VAL A 71 22.32 5.50 12.96
C VAL A 71 23.42 6.54 12.73
N LYS A 72 24.67 6.09 12.58
CA LYS A 72 25.80 6.98 12.33
C LYS A 72 25.54 7.80 11.07
N ASP A 73 25.80 9.11 11.10
CA ASP A 73 25.53 10.02 9.97
C ASP A 73 26.23 9.55 8.68
N VAL A 74 27.40 8.89 8.79
CA VAL A 74 28.13 8.26 7.66
C VAL A 74 27.32 7.14 7.01
N ALA A 75 26.73 6.24 7.80
CA ALA A 75 25.94 5.12 7.30
C ALA A 75 24.58 5.55 6.71
N GLN A 76 24.07 6.72 7.11
CA GLN A 76 22.90 7.33 6.47
C GLN A 76 23.28 7.90 5.10
N LYS A 77 24.38 8.67 5.01
CA LYS A 77 24.89 9.23 3.74
C LYS A 77 25.23 8.17 2.70
N GLU A 78 25.88 7.08 3.10
CA GLU A 78 26.18 5.97 2.19
C GLU A 78 24.91 5.34 1.61
N ARG A 79 23.86 5.17 2.44
CA ARG A 79 22.57 4.68 1.97
C ARG A 79 21.87 5.66 1.04
N ASP A 80 21.92 6.94 1.35
CA ASP A 80 21.31 7.98 0.51
C ASP A 80 22.03 8.07 -0.85
N ALA A 81 23.36 7.95 -0.86
CA ALA A 81 24.16 7.87 -2.09
C ALA A 81 23.84 6.62 -2.92
N MET A 82 23.74 5.44 -2.28
CA MET A 82 23.34 4.19 -2.94
C MET A 82 21.92 4.31 -3.51
N ARG A 83 20.98 4.88 -2.74
CA ARG A 83 19.61 5.11 -3.20
C ARG A 83 19.57 6.02 -4.42
N ARG A 84 20.33 7.12 -4.41
CA ARG A 84 20.45 8.03 -5.56
C ARG A 84 20.96 7.28 -6.79
N GLN A 85 22.01 6.47 -6.65
CA GLN A 85 22.55 5.68 -7.77
C GLN A 85 21.57 4.64 -8.31
N ILE A 86 20.79 4.00 -7.45
CA ILE A 86 19.75 3.04 -7.87
C ILE A 86 18.68 3.77 -8.69
N LEU A 87 18.16 4.88 -8.18
CA LEU A 87 17.14 5.67 -8.87
C LEU A 87 17.64 6.23 -10.21
N GLU A 88 18.90 6.66 -10.30
CA GLU A 88 19.50 7.09 -11.58
C GLU A 88 19.58 5.95 -12.60
N LYS A 89 19.97 4.75 -12.18
CA LYS A 89 19.99 3.57 -13.06
C LYS A 89 18.60 3.17 -13.52
N GLU A 90 17.63 3.17 -12.62
CA GLU A 90 16.23 2.90 -12.94
C GLU A 90 15.67 3.95 -13.91
N LEU A 91 16.03 5.22 -13.73
CA LEU A 91 15.60 6.29 -14.62
C LEU A 91 16.10 6.07 -16.05
N VAL A 92 17.38 5.75 -16.23
CA VAL A 92 17.96 5.47 -17.56
C VAL A 92 17.28 4.24 -18.20
N ALA A 93 16.99 3.21 -17.41
CA ALA A 93 16.30 2.03 -17.91
C ALA A 93 14.86 2.36 -18.36
N GLU A 94 14.12 3.14 -17.58
CA GLU A 94 12.76 3.57 -17.92
C GLU A 94 12.72 4.49 -19.15
N GLU A 95 13.67 5.42 -19.28
CA GLU A 95 13.78 6.28 -20.48
C GLU A 95 14.06 5.46 -21.74
N LYS A 96 14.90 4.41 -21.64
CA LYS A 96 15.13 3.47 -22.74
C LYS A 96 13.86 2.70 -23.10
N LEU A 97 13.17 2.12 -22.11
CA LEU A 97 11.92 1.37 -22.34
C LEU A 97 10.83 2.24 -22.95
N PHE A 98 10.75 3.51 -22.55
CA PHE A 98 9.85 4.50 -23.14
C PHE A 98 10.16 4.73 -24.63
N SER A 99 11.43 4.93 -24.98
CA SER A 99 11.87 5.13 -26.37
C SER A 99 11.60 3.89 -27.23
N ASP A 100 11.90 2.70 -26.71
CA ASP A 100 11.64 1.43 -27.39
C ASP A 100 10.12 1.25 -27.66
N ALA A 101 9.28 1.49 -26.65
CA ALA A 101 7.82 1.43 -26.79
C ALA A 101 7.29 2.43 -27.83
N GLN A 102 7.86 3.63 -27.88
CA GLN A 102 7.53 4.64 -28.90
C GLN A 102 7.91 4.17 -30.31
N HIS A 103 9.10 3.59 -30.48
CA HIS A 103 9.55 3.06 -31.75
C HIS A 103 8.68 1.88 -32.24
N PHE A 104 8.31 0.95 -31.36
CA PHE A 104 7.39 -0.14 -31.71
C PHE A 104 6.00 0.37 -32.10
N LEU A 105 5.51 1.42 -31.45
CA LEU A 105 4.22 2.02 -31.79
C LEU A 105 4.26 2.62 -33.21
N LEU A 106 5.35 3.31 -33.57
CA LEU A 106 5.55 3.85 -34.92
C LEU A 106 5.60 2.74 -35.99
N GLN A 107 6.34 1.66 -35.73
CA GLN A 107 6.40 0.51 -36.64
C GLN A 107 5.03 -0.12 -36.88
N ILE A 108 4.23 -0.28 -35.82
CA ILE A 108 2.86 -0.80 -35.95
C ILE A 108 1.96 0.16 -36.74
N SER A 109 2.10 1.47 -36.52
CA SER A 109 1.33 2.47 -37.25
C SER A 109 1.63 2.44 -38.75
N ASN A 110 2.87 2.14 -39.14
CA ASN A 110 3.27 2.06 -40.54
C ASN A 110 2.77 0.79 -41.25
N ASN A 111 2.58 -0.32 -40.51
CA ASN A 111 2.18 -1.61 -41.08
C ASN A 111 0.67 -1.76 -41.31
N GLY A 112 -0.18 -0.81 -40.86
CA GLY A 112 -1.58 -0.68 -41.29
C GLY A 112 -2.57 -1.81 -40.92
N ASP A 113 -2.12 -2.94 -40.37
CA ASP A 113 -2.98 -4.11 -40.16
C ASP A 113 -3.96 -3.96 -39.00
N SER A 114 -5.22 -4.35 -39.23
CA SER A 114 -6.28 -4.35 -38.19
C SER A 114 -5.95 -5.27 -37.01
N ALA A 115 -5.17 -6.34 -37.23
CA ALA A 115 -4.68 -7.24 -36.16
C ALA A 115 -3.72 -6.55 -35.18
N ASN A 116 -3.11 -5.43 -35.57
CA ASN A 116 -2.18 -4.70 -34.72
C ASN A 116 -2.85 -3.62 -33.85
N LYS A 117 -4.18 -3.42 -33.97
CA LYS A 117 -4.91 -2.41 -33.17
C LYS A 117 -4.84 -2.70 -31.68
N GLU A 118 -5.00 -3.95 -31.27
CA GLU A 118 -4.91 -4.34 -29.85
C GLU A 118 -3.49 -4.13 -29.31
N LYS A 119 -2.47 -4.56 -30.05
CA LYS A 119 -1.06 -4.34 -29.70
C LYS A 119 -0.74 -2.85 -29.58
N ALA A 120 -1.27 -2.02 -30.48
CA ALA A 120 -1.11 -0.57 -30.42
C ALA A 120 -1.72 0.05 -29.15
N VAL A 121 -2.89 -0.43 -28.71
CA VAL A 121 -3.50 0.00 -27.44
C VAL A 121 -2.64 -0.43 -26.25
N GLN A 122 -2.16 -1.67 -26.24
CA GLN A 122 -1.27 -2.17 -25.18
C GLN A 122 0.04 -1.37 -25.11
N LEU A 123 0.65 -1.03 -26.25
CA LEU A 123 1.86 -0.20 -26.31
C LEU A 123 1.61 1.22 -25.81
N ARG A 124 0.47 1.83 -26.15
CA ARG A 124 0.09 3.16 -25.62
C ARG A 124 -0.05 3.14 -24.10
N ASN A 125 -0.67 2.10 -23.55
CA ASN A 125 -0.80 1.94 -22.10
C ASN A 125 0.58 1.78 -21.42
N LYS A 126 1.48 0.98 -22.02
CA LYS A 126 2.86 0.86 -21.54
C LYS A 126 3.62 2.18 -21.59
N LEU A 127 3.49 2.93 -22.69
CA LEU A 127 4.12 4.24 -22.85
C LEU A 127 3.66 5.23 -21.77
N PHE A 128 2.36 5.27 -21.47
CA PHE A 128 1.84 6.08 -20.37
C PHE A 128 2.37 5.64 -19.00
N LEU A 129 2.50 4.33 -18.78
CA LEU A 129 3.08 3.77 -17.56
C LEU A 129 4.54 4.21 -17.39
N HIS A 130 5.38 4.02 -18.42
CA HIS A 130 6.78 4.43 -18.41
C HIS A 130 6.92 5.94 -18.18
N GLN A 131 6.08 6.77 -18.82
CA GLN A 131 6.07 8.22 -18.60
C GLN A 131 5.78 8.58 -17.14
N ARG A 132 4.82 7.90 -16.51
CA ARG A 132 4.48 8.14 -15.10
C ARG A 132 5.61 7.66 -14.18
N ASN A 133 6.27 6.55 -14.48
CA ASN A 133 7.41 6.07 -13.71
C ASN A 133 8.58 7.06 -13.80
N ILE A 134 8.92 7.55 -14.99
CA ILE A 134 9.97 8.56 -15.21
C ILE A 134 9.70 9.82 -14.37
N THR A 135 8.46 10.32 -14.38
CA THR A 135 8.10 11.51 -13.58
C THR A 135 8.18 11.25 -12.07
N ALA A 136 7.78 10.07 -11.60
CA ALA A 136 7.93 9.67 -10.20
C ALA A 136 9.41 9.57 -9.78
N LEU A 137 10.25 8.90 -10.58
CA LEU A 137 11.68 8.76 -10.33
C LEU A 137 12.39 10.11 -10.30
N LYS A 138 12.10 11.02 -11.24
CA LYS A 138 12.63 12.40 -11.24
C LYS A 138 12.23 13.16 -9.98
N LYS A 139 11.00 12.98 -9.50
CA LYS A 139 10.52 13.62 -8.27
C LYS A 139 11.20 13.04 -7.02
N GLU A 140 11.43 11.73 -6.97
CA GLU A 140 12.17 11.10 -5.87
C GLU A 140 13.62 11.56 -5.84
N LEU A 141 14.29 11.62 -6.99
CA LEU A 141 15.65 12.14 -7.11
C LEU A 141 15.76 13.61 -6.65
N ALA A 142 14.75 14.44 -6.91
CA ALA A 142 14.72 15.82 -6.44
C ALA A 142 14.46 15.97 -4.94
N LYS A 143 13.97 14.92 -4.27
CA LYS A 143 13.67 14.91 -2.83
C LYS A 143 14.82 14.36 -1.99
N LEU A 144 15.77 13.66 -2.60
CA LEU A 144 17.00 13.17 -1.97
C LEU A 144 18.01 14.30 -1.75
#